data_AF-G5DWD7-F1
#
_entry.id   AF-G5DWD7-F1
#
_cell.length_a   1.000
_cell.length_b   1.000
_cell.length_c   1.000
_cell.angle_alpha   90.00
_cell.angle_beta   90.00
_cell.angle_gamma   90.00
#
_symmetry.space_group_name_H-M   'P 1'
#
loop_
_entity.id
_entity.type
_entity.pdbx_description
1 polymer ?
#
loop_
_entity_poly.entity_id
_entity_poly.type
_entity_poly.pdbx_seq_one_letter_code
_entity_poly.pdbx_strand_id
1 'polypeptide(L)'
;KGNNSTRSLNSLSWNWSSRTPHLTQDEQTLIEPCKAGAHCITLEKLYAEEQILYKAVRDEEVAKLDHRRKSLSLQKYENENADLNKIDKTQSAVESLQSDIVRLQELERRACSSILTLIDEQLHPQLVSLLSGVIHMWRTMFECHQVQSHICQQIQHLSSHQSVEPTTEYHREATVQLESEVKFWFNSFCRLAKSQRDYVNALFRWVQLTDCLVDDNSRNRHSSMVRDLCQRWLIALDRLPEKVV
;
A
#
# COMPACT_ATOMS: atom_id res chain seq x y z
N LYS A 1 42.44 21.51 -40.26
CA LYS A 1 42.99 21.06 -38.95
C LYS A 1 42.69 22.18 -37.98
N GLY A 2 41.56 22.18 -37.27
CA GLY A 2 41.23 21.35 -36.09
C GLY A 2 41.30 22.29 -34.88
N ASN A 3 40.42 22.35 -33.90
CA ASN A 3 39.33 21.47 -33.49
C ASN A 3 38.23 22.30 -32.79
N ASN A 4 37.01 21.77 -32.89
CA ASN A 4 35.80 22.16 -32.19
C ASN A 4 35.99 22.15 -30.66
N SER A 5 35.47 23.16 -29.98
CA SER A 5 35.09 23.08 -28.56
C SER A 5 33.57 23.08 -28.47
N THR A 6 32.98 21.93 -28.79
CA THR A 6 31.60 21.60 -28.43
C THR A 6 31.56 21.42 -26.92
N ARG A 7 31.19 22.48 -26.21
CA ARG A 7 30.91 22.44 -24.77
C ARG A 7 29.57 21.70 -24.62
N SER A 8 29.62 20.36 -24.56
CA SER A 8 28.45 19.54 -24.27
C SER A 8 27.99 19.81 -22.84
N LEU A 9 26.93 20.59 -22.68
CA LEU A 9 26.26 20.75 -21.40
C LEU A 9 25.20 19.65 -21.29
N ASN A 10 25.63 18.50 -20.77
CA ASN A 10 24.75 17.51 -20.14
C ASN A 10 24.22 18.01 -18.77
N SER A 11 23.90 19.30 -18.65
CA SER A 11 23.26 19.84 -17.45
C SER A 11 21.76 19.68 -17.62
N LEU A 12 21.13 19.03 -16.65
CA LEU A 12 19.70 18.65 -16.61
C LEU A 12 19.38 17.23 -17.11
N SER A 13 20.22 16.23 -16.80
CA SER A 13 19.68 14.87 -16.64
C SER A 13 19.20 14.69 -15.20
N TRP A 14 17.97 15.11 -14.93
CA TRP A 14 17.30 14.78 -13.67
C TRP A 14 16.83 13.34 -13.77
N ASN A 15 17.77 12.40 -13.69
CA ASN A 15 17.48 10.98 -13.62
C ASN A 15 16.92 10.68 -12.23
N TRP A 16 15.61 10.84 -12.04
CA TRP A 16 14.86 10.21 -10.96
C TRP A 16 14.80 8.71 -11.23
N SER A 17 15.93 8.02 -11.14
CA SER A 17 15.94 6.56 -11.16
C SER A 17 15.56 6.10 -9.77
N SER A 18 14.36 5.54 -9.64
CA SER A 18 13.91 4.75 -8.50
C SER A 18 14.80 3.50 -8.36
N ARG A 19 16.03 3.65 -7.88
CA ARG A 19 16.85 2.54 -7.43
C ARG A 19 16.43 2.23 -6.00
N THR A 20 15.65 1.17 -5.85
CA THR A 20 15.43 0.52 -4.56
C THR A 20 16.79 0.07 -4.02
N PRO A 21 17.27 0.56 -2.86
CA PRO A 21 18.50 0.05 -2.28
C PRO A 21 18.23 -1.38 -1.80
N HIS A 22 19.09 -2.32 -2.19
CA HIS A 22 19.09 -3.67 -1.64
C HIS A 22 19.25 -3.57 -0.12
N LEU A 23 18.27 -4.06 0.64
CA LEU A 23 18.26 -3.97 2.10
C LEU A 23 18.80 -5.28 2.69
N THR A 24 19.99 -5.24 3.28
CA THR A 24 20.46 -6.28 4.19
C THR A 24 19.66 -6.20 5.48
N GLN A 25 19.02 -7.30 5.82
CA GLN A 25 18.26 -7.51 7.04
C GLN A 25 19.20 -7.41 8.24
N ASP A 26 19.07 -6.37 9.06
CA ASP A 26 19.62 -6.41 10.40
C ASP A 26 18.78 -5.62 11.41
N GLU A 27 18.87 -6.08 12.65
CA GLU A 27 17.87 -6.10 13.71
C GLU A 27 17.48 -4.75 14.34
N GLN A 28 16.24 -4.73 14.87
CA GLN A 28 15.76 -3.94 16.01
C GLN A 28 16.30 -2.51 16.16
N THR A 29 15.75 -1.59 15.37
CA THR A 29 15.73 -0.16 15.71
C THR A 29 14.31 0.36 15.51
N LEU A 30 13.85 1.21 16.44
CA LEU A 30 12.59 1.95 16.37
C LEU A 30 12.26 2.31 14.92
N ILE A 31 11.19 1.72 14.38
CA ILE A 31 10.78 1.95 13.00
C ILE A 31 10.35 3.41 12.90
N GLU A 32 11.28 4.27 12.50
CA GLU A 32 10.98 5.63 12.13
C GLU A 32 9.96 5.54 10.97
N PRO A 33 8.77 6.18 11.07
CA PRO A 33 7.69 6.03 10.08
C PRO A 33 8.07 6.45 8.65
N CYS A 34 9.28 6.98 8.45
CA CYS A 34 9.72 7.67 7.25
C CYS A 34 10.96 7.05 6.58
N LYS A 35 11.54 5.94 7.09
CA LYS A 35 12.67 5.31 6.40
C LYS A 35 12.20 4.70 5.07
N ALA A 36 12.93 4.95 3.99
CA ALA A 36 12.62 4.37 2.68
C ALA A 36 12.49 2.84 2.79
N GLY A 37 11.32 2.31 2.40
CA GLY A 37 11.00 0.88 2.48
C GLY A 37 10.33 0.42 3.78
N ALA A 38 10.26 1.24 4.84
CA ALA A 38 9.58 0.87 6.09
C ALA A 38 8.11 0.50 5.87
N HIS A 39 7.43 1.25 5.00
CA HIS A 39 6.03 0.98 4.67
C HIS A 39 5.85 -0.37 3.94
N CYS A 40 6.72 -0.70 3.00
CA CYS A 40 6.69 -2.01 2.31
C CYS A 40 6.86 -3.16 3.30
N ILE A 41 7.80 -3.03 4.25
CA ILE A 41 8.02 -4.03 5.30
C ILE A 41 6.77 -4.22 6.16
N THR A 42 6.07 -3.14 6.52
CA THR A 42 4.81 -3.25 7.27
C THR A 42 3.72 -3.96 6.47
N LEU A 43 3.59 -3.68 5.17
CA LEU A 43 2.66 -4.40 4.29
C LEU A 43 3.02 -5.89 4.14
N GLU A 44 4.31 -6.22 4.03
CA GLU A 44 4.78 -7.61 3.98
C GLU A 44 4.46 -8.38 5.26
N LYS A 45 4.63 -7.74 6.43
CA LYS A 45 4.24 -8.32 7.72
C LYS A 45 2.74 -8.55 7.82
N LEU A 46 1.94 -7.56 7.43
CA LEU A 46 0.47 -7.69 7.38
C LEU A 46 0.04 -8.86 6.49
N TYR A 47 0.66 -8.98 5.31
CA TYR A 47 0.38 -10.06 4.38
C TYR A 47 0.79 -11.44 4.93
N ALA A 48 1.91 -11.54 5.64
CA ALA A 48 2.32 -12.78 6.29
C ALA A 48 1.33 -13.23 7.37
N GLU A 49 0.85 -12.31 8.20
CA GLU A 49 -0.19 -12.60 9.21
C GLU A 49 -1.53 -13.00 8.57
N GLU A 50 -1.90 -12.35 7.46
CA GLU A 50 -3.09 -12.73 6.69
C GLU A 50 -2.99 -14.15 6.12
N GLN A 51 -1.82 -14.56 5.63
CA GLN A 51 -1.59 -15.94 5.16
C GLN A 51 -1.71 -16.96 6.30
N ILE A 52 -1.20 -16.61 7.49
CA ILE A 52 -1.33 -17.44 8.69
C ILE A 52 -2.81 -17.59 9.07
N LEU A 53 -3.55 -16.48 9.12
CA LEU A 53 -4.97 -16.46 9.42
C LEU A 53 -5.77 -17.30 8.42
N TYR A 54 -5.57 -17.08 7.12
CA TYR A 54 -6.25 -17.85 6.07
C TYR A 54 -6.00 -19.35 6.18
N LYS A 55 -4.75 -19.75 6.44
CA LYS A 55 -4.39 -21.16 6.63
C LYS A 55 -5.06 -21.73 7.88
N ALA A 56 -5.06 -21.00 8.99
CA ALA A 56 -5.67 -21.45 10.24
C ALA A 56 -7.18 -21.70 10.06
N VAL A 57 -7.91 -20.73 9.48
CA VAL A 57 -9.36 -20.82 9.20
C VAL A 57 -9.68 -22.00 8.31
N ARG A 58 -8.95 -22.16 7.20
CA ARG A 58 -9.20 -23.28 6.30
C ARG A 58 -8.96 -24.63 6.99
N ASP A 59 -7.87 -24.75 7.73
CA ASP A 59 -7.50 -26.01 8.39
C ASP A 59 -8.46 -26.30 9.57
N GLU A 60 -8.97 -25.28 10.26
CA GLU A 60 -9.98 -25.41 11.32
C GLU A 60 -11.30 -25.97 10.78
N GLU A 61 -11.79 -25.43 9.66
CA GLU A 61 -13.03 -25.90 9.05
C GLU A 61 -12.94 -27.36 8.59
N VAL A 62 -11.76 -27.78 8.10
CA VAL A 62 -11.48 -29.19 7.80
C VAL A 62 -11.49 -30.05 9.07
N ALA A 63 -10.79 -29.60 10.13
CA ALA A 63 -10.73 -30.31 11.39
C ALA A 63 -12.11 -30.46 12.06
N LYS A 64 -12.96 -29.42 12.01
CA LYS A 64 -14.36 -29.45 12.49
C LYS A 64 -15.20 -30.50 11.75
N LEU A 65 -15.04 -30.58 10.43
CA LEU A 65 -15.77 -31.55 9.61
C LEU A 65 -15.37 -32.98 9.95
N ASP A 66 -14.07 -33.23 10.09
CA ASP A 66 -13.55 -34.55 10.46
C ASP A 66 -13.91 -34.91 11.90
N HIS A 67 -13.86 -33.96 12.83
CA HIS A 67 -14.31 -34.12 14.21
C HIS A 67 -15.77 -34.58 14.23
N ARG A 68 -16.67 -33.85 13.54
CA ARG A 68 -18.08 -34.21 13.44
C ARG A 68 -18.29 -35.61 12.88
N ARG A 69 -17.55 -35.99 11.82
CA ARG A 69 -17.63 -37.33 11.22
C ARG A 69 -17.18 -38.41 12.21
N LYS A 70 -16.09 -38.19 12.95
CA LYS A 70 -15.55 -39.14 13.94
C LYS A 70 -16.44 -39.27 15.17
N SER A 71 -17.03 -38.18 15.66
CA SER A 71 -18.00 -38.22 16.77
C SER A 71 -19.24 -39.04 16.41
N LEU A 72 -19.76 -38.91 15.18
CA LEU A 72 -20.89 -39.73 14.71
C LEU A 72 -20.54 -41.22 14.64
N SER A 73 -19.34 -41.55 14.15
CA SER A 73 -18.86 -42.94 14.12
C SER A 73 -18.66 -43.51 15.52
N LEU A 74 -18.14 -42.71 16.47
CA LEU A 74 -17.98 -43.11 17.86
C LEU A 74 -19.34 -43.47 18.49
N GLN A 75 -20.33 -42.58 18.35
CA GLN A 75 -21.69 -42.82 18.84
C GLN A 75 -22.30 -44.10 18.25
N LYS A 76 -22.05 -44.38 16.97
CA LYS A 76 -22.50 -45.62 16.33
C LYS A 76 -21.85 -46.86 16.96
N TYR A 77 -20.54 -46.85 17.17
CA TYR A 77 -19.83 -47.99 17.77
C TYR A 77 -20.24 -48.24 19.23
N GLU A 78 -20.51 -47.19 19.99
CA GLU A 78 -21.03 -47.27 21.37
C GLU A 78 -22.43 -47.90 21.39
N ASN A 79 -23.32 -47.51 20.47
CA ASN A 79 -24.67 -48.08 20.37
C ASN A 79 -24.67 -49.55 19.91
N GLU A 80 -23.72 -49.95 19.07
CA GLU A 80 -23.60 -51.30 18.52
C GLU A 80 -22.79 -52.25 19.41
N ASN A 81 -22.32 -51.81 20.60
CA ASN A 81 -21.40 -52.57 21.47
C ASN A 81 -20.21 -53.15 20.70
N ALA A 82 -19.60 -52.32 19.84
CA ALA A 82 -18.43 -52.72 19.06
C ALA A 82 -17.20 -53.01 19.95
N ASP A 83 -16.17 -53.62 19.37
CA ASP A 83 -14.89 -53.90 20.04
C ASP A 83 -14.34 -52.66 20.77
N LEU A 84 -14.04 -52.82 22.06
CA LEU A 84 -13.51 -51.76 22.93
C LEU A 84 -12.27 -51.09 22.32
N ASN A 85 -11.42 -51.84 21.63
CA ASN A 85 -10.25 -51.28 20.95
C ASN A 85 -10.61 -50.31 19.81
N LYS A 86 -11.75 -50.51 19.14
CA LYS A 86 -12.22 -49.61 18.07
C LYS A 86 -12.85 -48.35 18.65
N ILE A 87 -13.56 -48.48 19.77
CA ILE A 87 -14.14 -47.36 20.51
C ILE A 87 -13.00 -46.47 21.02
N ASP A 88 -12.04 -47.02 21.75
CA ASP A 88 -10.89 -46.30 22.31
C ASP A 88 -10.09 -45.54 21.24
N LYS A 89 -9.72 -46.22 20.13
CA LYS A 89 -9.03 -45.57 19.00
C LYS A 89 -9.84 -44.42 18.38
N THR A 90 -11.15 -44.56 18.28
CA THR A 90 -12.00 -43.51 17.71
C THR A 90 -12.16 -42.36 18.68
N GLN A 91 -12.26 -42.63 19.97
CA GLN A 91 -12.29 -41.63 21.03
C GLN A 91 -10.99 -40.81 21.05
N SER A 92 -9.81 -41.44 21.04
CA SER A 92 -8.54 -40.71 20.98
C SER A 92 -8.43 -39.83 19.74
N ALA A 93 -8.96 -40.28 18.59
CA ALA A 93 -8.98 -39.46 17.37
C ALA A 93 -9.90 -38.24 17.49
N VAL A 94 -11.06 -38.37 18.15
CA VAL A 94 -11.97 -37.26 18.45
C VAL A 94 -11.31 -36.25 19.38
N GLU A 95 -10.69 -36.72 20.47
CA GLU A 95 -9.98 -35.86 21.43
C GLU A 95 -8.79 -35.13 20.78
N SER A 96 -8.04 -35.80 19.90
CA SER A 96 -6.97 -35.19 19.11
C SER A 96 -7.50 -34.10 18.18
N LEU A 97 -8.59 -34.37 17.44
CA LEU A 97 -9.19 -33.38 16.55
C LEU A 97 -9.74 -32.17 17.32
N GLN A 98 -10.34 -32.40 18.49
CA GLN A 98 -10.81 -31.33 19.37
C GLN A 98 -9.64 -30.45 19.85
N SER A 99 -8.52 -31.07 20.22
CA SER A 99 -7.30 -30.36 20.62
C SER A 99 -6.73 -29.52 19.46
N ASP A 100 -6.75 -30.07 18.24
CA ASP A 100 -6.32 -29.35 17.04
C ASP A 100 -7.22 -28.16 16.69
N ILE A 101 -8.54 -28.31 16.80
CA ILE A 101 -9.50 -27.21 16.60
C ILE A 101 -9.20 -26.06 17.57
N VAL A 102 -9.05 -26.35 18.86
CA VAL A 102 -8.74 -25.32 19.87
C VAL A 102 -7.40 -24.63 19.58
N ARG A 103 -6.39 -25.40 19.16
CA ARG A 103 -5.07 -24.86 18.77
C ARG A 103 -5.17 -23.95 17.54
N LEU A 104 -6.02 -24.27 16.57
CA LEU A 104 -6.23 -23.46 15.37
C LEU A 104 -6.99 -22.17 15.69
N GLN A 105 -8.04 -22.23 16.50
CA GLN A 105 -8.77 -21.04 16.98
C GLN A 105 -7.84 -20.05 17.71
N GLU A 106 -6.93 -20.57 18.52
CA GLU A 106 -5.92 -19.76 19.19
C GLU A 106 -4.92 -19.12 18.21
N LEU A 107 -4.59 -19.81 17.12
CA LEU A 107 -3.75 -19.27 16.05
C LEU A 107 -4.47 -18.17 15.27
N GLU A 108 -5.76 -18.33 14.97
CA GLU A 108 -6.60 -17.30 14.36
C GLU A 108 -6.64 -16.04 15.22
N ARG A 109 -7.01 -16.19 16.50
CA ARG A 109 -7.08 -15.06 17.44
C ARG A 109 -5.75 -14.30 17.55
N ARG A 110 -4.63 -15.03 17.56
CA ARG A 110 -3.29 -14.42 17.55
C ARG A 110 -3.02 -13.65 16.27
N ALA A 111 -3.29 -14.24 15.10
CA ALA A 111 -3.06 -13.60 13.81
C ALA A 111 -3.95 -12.35 13.66
N CYS A 112 -5.23 -12.42 14.03
CA CYS A 112 -6.14 -11.27 14.09
C CYS A 112 -5.58 -10.16 14.98
N SER A 113 -5.14 -10.50 16.21
CA SER A 113 -4.54 -9.53 17.12
C SER A 113 -3.27 -8.91 16.54
N SER A 114 -2.40 -9.71 15.90
CA SER A 114 -1.17 -9.23 15.26
C SER A 114 -1.47 -8.24 14.14
N ILE A 115 -2.44 -8.54 13.28
CA ILE A 115 -2.91 -7.65 12.20
C ILE A 115 -3.39 -6.32 12.79
N LEU A 116 -4.24 -6.36 13.81
CA LEU A 116 -4.77 -5.15 14.45
C LEU A 116 -3.66 -4.31 15.08
N THR A 117 -2.71 -4.94 15.79
CA THR A 117 -1.55 -4.25 16.35
C THR A 117 -0.67 -3.62 15.26
N LEU A 118 -0.42 -4.32 14.15
CA LEU A 118 0.33 -3.79 13.01
C LEU A 118 -0.37 -2.59 12.35
N ILE A 119 -1.71 -2.61 12.27
CA ILE A 119 -2.50 -1.48 11.77
C ILE A 119 -2.28 -0.25 12.65
N ASP A 120 -2.37 -0.45 13.97
CA ASP A 120 -2.39 0.65 14.94
C ASP A 120 -1.00 1.25 15.15
N GLU A 121 0.00 0.40 15.34
CA GLU A 121 1.35 0.82 15.74
C GLU A 121 2.23 1.21 14.56
N GLN A 122 1.99 0.67 13.36
CA GLN A 122 2.87 0.88 12.21
C GLN A 122 2.14 1.51 11.02
N LEU A 123 1.08 0.87 10.54
CA LEU A 123 0.43 1.32 9.30
C LEU A 123 -0.18 2.71 9.46
N HIS A 124 -0.96 2.95 10.50
CA HIS A 124 -1.61 4.24 10.74
C HIS A 124 -0.61 5.42 10.79
N PRO A 125 0.45 5.42 11.63
CA PRO A 125 1.42 6.52 11.64
C PRO A 125 2.18 6.68 10.32
N GLN A 126 2.48 5.58 9.62
CA GLN A 126 3.10 5.66 8.28
C GLN A 126 2.18 6.35 7.27
N LEU A 127 0.88 6.04 7.27
CA LEU A 127 -0.10 6.68 6.39
C LEU A 127 -0.26 8.17 6.69
N VAL A 128 -0.27 8.55 7.97
CA VAL A 128 -0.30 9.96 8.37
C VAL A 128 0.95 10.69 7.85
N SER A 129 2.12 10.10 8.00
CA SER A 129 3.37 10.66 7.49
C SER A 129 3.37 10.77 5.97
N LEU A 130 2.96 9.71 5.28
CA LEU A 130 2.85 9.67 3.82
C LEU A 130 1.90 10.77 3.32
N LEU A 131 0.71 10.90 3.91
CA LEU A 131 -0.25 11.92 3.54
C LEU A 131 0.29 13.34 3.79
N SER A 132 1.00 13.55 4.90
CA SER A 132 1.67 14.82 5.20
C SER A 132 2.71 15.17 4.13
N GLY A 133 3.55 14.22 3.75
CA GLY A 133 4.54 14.38 2.68
C GLY A 133 3.89 14.66 1.32
N VAL A 134 2.80 13.96 1.01
CA VAL A 134 2.01 14.20 -0.21
C VAL A 134 1.43 15.61 -0.21
N ILE A 135 0.79 16.06 0.87
CA ILE A 135 0.27 17.43 0.99
C ILE A 135 1.38 18.47 0.81
N HIS A 136 2.55 18.25 1.41
CA HIS A 136 3.69 19.15 1.25
C HIS A 136 4.18 19.22 -0.20
N MET A 137 4.35 18.07 -0.87
CA MET A 137 4.70 17.99 -2.28
C MET A 137 3.71 18.78 -3.16
N TRP A 138 2.41 18.59 -2.93
CA TRP A 138 1.36 19.31 -3.67
C TRP A 138 1.41 20.82 -3.48
N ARG A 139 1.67 21.27 -2.24
CA ARG A 139 1.80 22.70 -1.95
C ARG A 139 3.00 23.31 -2.68
N THR A 140 4.16 22.66 -2.62
CA THR A 140 5.36 23.10 -3.35
C THR A 140 5.11 23.15 -4.86
N MET A 141 4.45 22.12 -5.42
CA MET A 141 4.10 22.11 -6.84
C MET A 141 3.17 23.26 -7.22
N PHE A 142 2.17 23.55 -6.40
CA PHE A 142 1.25 24.67 -6.60
C PHE A 142 1.97 26.03 -6.58
N GLU A 143 2.88 26.23 -5.63
CA GLU A 143 3.72 27.43 -5.54
C GLU A 143 4.60 27.60 -6.79
N CYS A 144 5.24 26.52 -7.27
CA CYS A 144 6.00 26.53 -8.52
C CYS A 144 5.12 26.88 -9.74
N HIS A 145 3.93 26.30 -9.85
CA HIS A 145 3.01 26.57 -10.95
C HIS A 145 2.47 28.01 -10.94
N GLN A 146 2.26 28.61 -9.77
CA GLN A 146 1.90 30.04 -9.70
C GLN A 146 2.99 30.93 -10.28
N VAL A 147 4.26 30.67 -9.93
CA VAL A 147 5.40 31.42 -10.47
C VAL A 147 5.52 31.22 -11.98
N GLN A 148 5.43 29.97 -12.46
CA GLN A 148 5.46 29.66 -13.90
C GLN A 148 4.32 30.34 -14.66
N SER A 149 3.10 30.29 -14.12
CA SER A 149 1.92 30.94 -14.71
C SER A 149 2.10 32.46 -14.80
N HIS A 150 2.61 33.08 -13.74
CA HIS A 150 2.91 34.51 -13.74
C HIS A 150 3.94 34.88 -14.82
N ILE A 151 5.03 34.10 -14.95
CA ILE A 151 6.03 34.29 -16.01
C ILE A 151 5.39 34.17 -17.40
N CYS A 152 4.55 33.14 -17.63
CA CYS A 152 3.85 32.96 -18.89
C CYS A 152 2.93 34.15 -19.23
N GLN A 153 2.20 34.68 -18.25
CA GLN A 153 1.35 35.88 -18.44
C GLN A 153 2.20 37.09 -18.85
N GLN A 154 3.34 37.33 -18.19
CA GLN A 154 4.26 38.42 -18.57
C GLN A 154 4.79 38.27 -20.01
N ILE A 155 5.15 37.05 -20.42
CA ILE A 155 5.62 36.77 -21.79
C ILE A 155 4.53 37.00 -22.84
N GLN A 156 3.28 36.64 -22.54
CA GLN A 156 2.15 36.93 -23.43
C GLN A 156 1.96 38.43 -23.66
N HIS A 157 2.21 39.27 -22.64
CA HIS A 157 2.20 40.72 -22.79
C HIS A 157 3.39 41.27 -23.59
N LEU A 158 4.55 40.61 -23.58
CA LEU A 158 5.73 41.02 -24.38
C LEU A 158 5.61 40.66 -25.86
N SER A 159 4.81 39.65 -26.19
CA SER A 159 4.61 39.16 -27.57
C SER A 159 3.91 40.19 -28.49
N SER A 160 3.35 41.27 -27.94
CA SER A 160 2.82 42.40 -28.73
C SER A 160 3.89 43.38 -29.22
N HIS A 161 5.12 43.30 -28.69
CA HIS A 161 6.27 44.04 -29.20
C HIS A 161 7.08 43.13 -30.13
N GLN A 162 6.96 43.34 -31.44
CA GLN A 162 7.77 42.63 -32.44
C GLN A 162 9.26 42.86 -32.16
N SER A 163 9.93 41.85 -31.60
CA SER A 163 11.40 41.81 -31.59
C SER A 163 11.87 41.69 -33.04
N VAL A 164 12.86 42.52 -33.40
CA VAL A 164 13.44 42.57 -34.75
C VAL A 164 14.48 41.45 -34.96
N GLU A 165 14.93 40.79 -33.89
CA GLU A 165 15.90 39.69 -33.95
C GLU A 165 15.23 38.33 -34.25
N PRO A 166 15.73 37.57 -35.25
CA PRO A 166 15.19 36.25 -35.58
C PRO A 166 15.53 35.21 -34.50
N THR A 167 14.60 34.30 -34.24
CA THR A 167 14.85 33.12 -33.41
C THR A 167 15.94 32.23 -34.03
N THR A 168 17.01 31.99 -33.26
CA THR A 168 18.11 31.09 -33.63
C THR A 168 17.71 29.62 -33.52
N GLU A 169 18.45 28.73 -34.21
CA GLU A 169 18.27 27.28 -34.11
C GLU A 169 18.41 26.78 -32.66
N TYR A 170 19.30 27.40 -31.88
CA TYR A 170 19.45 27.12 -30.45
C TYR A 170 18.16 27.39 -29.66
N HIS A 171 17.45 28.50 -29.95
CA HIS A 171 16.16 28.78 -29.31
C HIS A 171 15.08 27.76 -29.70
N ARG A 172 15.11 27.28 -30.94
CA ARG A 172 14.21 26.21 -31.42
C ARG A 172 14.47 24.91 -30.67
N GLU A 173 15.72 24.47 -30.58
CA GLU A 173 16.11 23.25 -29.85
C GLU A 173 15.73 23.34 -28.37
N ALA A 174 16.03 24.46 -27.71
CA ALA A 174 15.67 24.68 -26.30
C ALA A 174 14.15 24.63 -26.06
N THR A 175 13.35 25.17 -26.99
CA THR A 175 11.88 25.12 -26.92
C THR A 175 11.35 23.70 -27.06
N VAL A 176 11.90 22.92 -28.01
CA VAL A 176 11.53 21.50 -28.21
C VAL A 176 11.90 20.68 -26.97
N GLN A 177 13.08 20.93 -26.39
CA GLN A 177 13.48 20.26 -25.15
C GLN A 177 12.53 20.58 -24.00
N LEU A 178 12.21 21.86 -23.79
CA LEU A 178 11.24 22.29 -22.77
C LEU A 178 9.88 21.61 -22.96
N GLU A 179 9.35 21.57 -24.19
CA GLU A 179 8.10 20.90 -24.50
C GLU A 179 8.15 19.41 -24.13
N SER A 180 9.25 18.73 -24.45
CA SER A 180 9.44 17.30 -24.14
C SER A 180 9.50 17.04 -22.63
N GLU A 181 10.22 17.86 -21.87
CA GLU A 181 10.32 17.76 -20.41
C GLU A 181 8.98 18.05 -19.73
N VAL A 182 8.25 19.08 -20.16
CA VAL A 182 6.90 19.38 -19.63
C VAL A 182 5.93 18.23 -19.89
N LYS A 183 5.95 17.63 -21.08
CA LYS A 183 5.15 16.44 -21.39
C LYS A 183 5.55 15.25 -20.52
N PHE A 184 6.85 15.02 -20.31
CA PHE A 184 7.33 13.95 -19.46
C PHE A 184 6.90 14.14 -18.00
N TRP A 185 7.01 15.36 -17.48
CA TRP A 185 6.57 15.74 -16.14
C TRP A 185 5.08 15.52 -15.96
N PHE A 186 4.26 16.00 -16.91
CA PHE A 186 2.82 15.80 -16.91
C PHE A 186 2.44 14.31 -16.89
N ASN A 187 3.04 13.51 -17.76
CA ASN A 187 2.78 12.07 -17.80
C ASN A 187 3.20 11.36 -16.50
N SER A 188 4.36 11.71 -15.95
CA SER A 188 4.86 11.17 -14.68
C SER A 188 3.95 11.53 -13.52
N PHE A 189 3.43 12.76 -13.53
CA PHE A 189 2.45 13.25 -12.57
C PHE A 189 1.12 12.49 -12.66
N CYS A 190 0.56 12.32 -13.87
CA CYS A 190 -0.65 11.52 -14.06
C CYS A 190 -0.47 10.08 -13.56
N ARG A 191 0.70 9.48 -13.81
CA ARG A 191 1.04 8.15 -13.29
C ARG A 191 1.11 8.15 -11.75
N LEU A 192 1.75 9.14 -11.13
CA LEU A 192 1.82 9.25 -9.68
C LEU A 192 0.43 9.38 -9.06
N ALA A 193 -0.42 10.27 -9.58
CA ALA A 193 -1.79 10.46 -9.11
C ALA A 193 -2.62 9.17 -9.23
N LYS A 194 -2.49 8.47 -10.37
CA LYS A 194 -3.13 7.17 -10.56
C LYS A 194 -2.62 6.13 -9.55
N SER A 195 -1.32 5.99 -9.38
CA SER A 195 -0.73 5.05 -8.42
C SER A 195 -1.15 5.34 -6.98
N GLN A 196 -1.25 6.61 -6.59
CA GLN A 196 -1.80 7.00 -5.29
C GLN A 196 -3.26 6.56 -5.16
N ARG A 197 -4.10 6.82 -6.16
CA ARG A 197 -5.52 6.41 -6.15
C ARG A 197 -5.67 4.89 -6.04
N ASP A 198 -4.96 4.15 -6.88
CA ASP A 198 -4.99 2.68 -6.90
C ASP A 198 -4.56 2.10 -5.55
N TYR A 199 -3.48 2.63 -4.97
CA TYR A 199 -2.97 2.24 -3.66
C TYR A 199 -3.97 2.51 -2.54
N VAL A 200 -4.48 3.74 -2.40
CA VAL A 200 -5.41 4.10 -1.33
C VAL A 200 -6.72 3.31 -1.47
N ASN A 201 -7.17 3.04 -2.70
CA ASN A 201 -8.37 2.25 -2.94
C ASN A 201 -8.18 0.78 -2.52
N ALA A 202 -7.05 0.17 -2.88
CA ALA A 202 -6.71 -1.18 -2.45
C ALA A 202 -6.66 -1.26 -0.91
N LEU A 203 -6.00 -0.29 -0.28
CA LEU A 203 -5.89 -0.21 1.17
C LEU A 203 -7.24 0.00 1.86
N PHE A 204 -8.07 0.92 1.35
CA PHE A 204 -9.41 1.18 1.89
C PHE A 204 -10.26 -0.10 1.88
N ARG A 205 -10.28 -0.81 0.75
CA ARG A 205 -11.01 -2.08 0.63
C ARG A 205 -10.46 -3.15 1.56
N TRP A 206 -9.14 -3.24 1.71
CA TRP A 206 -8.50 -4.19 2.62
C TRP A 206 -8.87 -3.90 4.08
N VAL A 207 -8.84 -2.64 4.53
CA VAL A 207 -9.23 -2.27 5.91
C VAL A 207 -10.71 -2.59 6.19
N GLN A 208 -11.60 -2.47 5.19
CA GLN A 208 -13.00 -2.88 5.38
C GLN A 208 -13.14 -4.39 5.67
N LEU A 209 -12.22 -5.22 5.16
CA LEU A 209 -12.22 -6.65 5.45
C LEU A 209 -11.72 -6.92 6.87
N THR A 210 -10.92 -6.04 7.47
CA THR A 210 -10.43 -6.24 8.84
C THR A 210 -11.47 -5.90 9.91
N ASP A 211 -12.59 -5.26 9.53
CA ASP A 211 -13.70 -4.98 10.45
C ASP A 211 -14.32 -6.27 11.03
N CYS A 212 -14.24 -7.41 10.33
CA CYS A 212 -14.73 -8.69 10.84
C CYS A 212 -13.78 -9.35 11.85
N LEU A 213 -12.54 -8.88 11.98
CA LEU A 213 -11.54 -9.40 12.91
C LEU A 213 -11.71 -8.86 14.33
N VAL A 214 -12.58 -7.86 14.48
CA VAL A 214 -12.82 -7.15 15.72
C VAL A 214 -13.89 -7.88 16.52
N ASP A 215 -13.51 -8.40 17.68
CA ASP A 215 -14.46 -8.97 18.64
C ASP A 215 -15.36 -7.87 19.21
N ASP A 216 -16.65 -8.14 19.43
CA ASP A 216 -17.71 -7.13 19.71
C ASP A 216 -17.39 -6.20 20.90
N ASN A 217 -16.47 -6.61 21.77
CA ASN A 217 -16.06 -5.87 22.97
C ASN A 217 -14.91 -4.87 22.75
N SER A 218 -14.20 -4.89 21.62
CA SER A 218 -12.98 -4.09 21.42
C SER A 218 -12.95 -3.39 20.07
N ARG A 219 -14.05 -2.71 19.71
CA ARG A 219 -14.15 -1.89 18.49
C ARG A 219 -12.89 -1.05 18.29
N ASN A 220 -11.98 -1.53 17.43
CA ASN A 220 -10.64 -0.96 17.33
C ASN A 220 -10.76 0.44 16.73
N ARG A 221 -10.54 1.47 17.56
CA ARG A 221 -10.64 2.88 17.19
C ARG A 221 -9.72 3.20 16.01
N HIS A 222 -8.58 2.55 15.90
CA HIS A 222 -7.55 2.89 14.94
C HIS A 222 -7.77 2.25 13.56
N SER A 223 -8.30 1.03 13.47
CA SER A 223 -8.81 0.50 12.19
C SER A 223 -9.89 1.42 11.58
N SER A 224 -10.80 1.93 12.44
CA SER A 224 -11.77 2.95 12.03
C SER A 224 -11.09 4.23 11.54
N MET A 225 -10.06 4.72 12.23
CA MET A 225 -9.32 5.92 11.83
C MET A 225 -8.60 5.75 10.49
N VAL A 226 -7.98 4.58 10.24
CA VAL A 226 -7.33 4.29 8.95
C VAL A 226 -8.36 4.24 7.84
N ARG A 227 -9.51 3.59 8.07
CA ARG A 227 -10.62 3.58 7.09
C ARG A 227 -11.10 4.98 6.77
N ASP A 228 -11.36 5.80 7.80
CA ASP A 228 -11.86 7.18 7.65
C ASP A 228 -10.81 8.09 6.99
N LEU A 229 -9.52 7.84 7.25
CA LEU A 229 -8.40 8.52 6.58
C LEU A 229 -8.37 8.16 5.09
N CYS A 230 -8.39 6.87 4.76
CA CYS A 230 -8.36 6.39 3.38
C CYS A 230 -9.58 6.85 2.59
N GLN A 231 -10.77 6.83 3.20
CA GLN A 231 -11.99 7.32 2.57
C GLN A 231 -11.90 8.80 2.22
N ARG A 232 -11.49 9.64 3.18
CA ARG A 232 -11.32 11.09 2.93
C ARG A 232 -10.25 11.36 1.88
N TRP A 233 -9.16 10.59 1.90
CA TRP A 233 -8.11 10.70 0.92
C TRP A 233 -8.60 10.33 -0.49
N LEU A 234 -9.36 9.24 -0.66
CA LEU A 234 -9.97 8.88 -1.94
C LEU A 234 -10.91 9.96 -2.45
N ILE A 235 -11.81 10.46 -1.60
CA ILE A 235 -12.72 11.56 -1.98
C ILE A 235 -11.93 12.79 -2.45
N ALA A 236 -10.81 13.12 -1.81
CA ALA A 236 -9.96 14.22 -2.23
C ALA A 236 -9.30 13.94 -3.60
N LEU A 237 -8.83 12.71 -3.85
CA LEU A 237 -8.22 12.31 -5.11
C LEU A 237 -9.24 12.22 -6.27
N ASP A 238 -10.49 11.86 -5.99
CA ASP A 238 -11.56 11.76 -7.00
C ASP A 238 -12.12 13.14 -7.40
N ARG A 239 -11.97 14.15 -6.53
CA ARG A 239 -12.30 15.55 -6.86
C ARG A 239 -11.25 16.21 -7.75
N LEU A 240 -10.10 15.58 -7.97
CA LEU A 240 -9.10 16.12 -8.88
C LEU A 240 -9.66 16.11 -10.32
N PRO A 241 -9.54 17.23 -11.05
CA PRO A 241 -10.03 17.29 -12.43
C PRO A 241 -9.28 16.27 -13.30
N GLU A 242 -10.01 15.33 -13.90
CA GLU A 242 -9.44 14.33 -14.82
C GLU A 242 -8.95 14.96 -16.14
N LYS A 243 -9.34 16.21 -16.40
CA LYS A 243 -8.96 16.99 -17.59
C LYS A 243 -8.62 18.41 -17.17
N VAL A 244 -7.46 18.88 -17.62
CA VAL A 244 -7.18 20.32 -17.71
C VAL A 244 -8.11 20.87 -18.80
N VAL A 245 -9.03 21.76 -18.42
CA VAL A 245 -9.87 22.53 -19.35
C VAL A 245 -9.02 23.61 -20.02
#